data_AF-A0A949U8N9-F1
#
_entry.id   AF-A0A949U8N9-F1
#
_cell.length_a   1.000
_cell.length_b   1.000
_cell.length_c   1.000
_cell.angle_alpha   90.00
_cell.angle_beta   90.00
_cell.angle_gamma   90.00
#
_symmetry.space_group_name_H-M   'P 1'
#
loop_
_entity.id
_entity.type
_entity.pdbx_description
1 polymer ?
#
loop_
_entity_poly.entity_id
_entity_poly.type
_entity_poly.pdbx_seq_one_letter_code
_entity_poly.pdbx_strand_id
1 'polypeptide(L)'
;MRRCLAAAVMVCFCAGAAADERQELEALRATTLKLIQVLVTEGVLSQERANALIKEAQSASPPPGEKPKPTVRVPYVPQVVKDQIKDELREEVLAKAKEERWAEPGRLPEWADRITISGDLRLRLQRDILDKNNVPAAFLQATGQNITNTTEDRNRLRIRAR
;
A
#
# COMPACT_ATOMS: atom_id res chain seq x y z
N MET A 1 -55.17 -39.78 52.17
CA MET A 1 -54.65 -41.14 51.91
C MET A 1 -53.62 -41.05 50.81
N ARG A 2 -52.48 -41.74 50.99
CA ARG A 2 -51.42 -41.95 50.00
C ARG A 2 -51.95 -42.75 48.80
N ARG A 3 -51.15 -42.71 47.72
CA ARG A 3 -51.02 -43.67 46.58
C ARG A 3 -51.67 -43.16 45.30
N CYS A 4 -51.13 -43.32 44.08
CA CYS A 4 -49.86 -43.85 43.57
C CYS A 4 -49.88 -43.64 42.03
N LEU A 5 -48.71 -43.34 41.44
CA LEU A 5 -48.16 -43.85 40.16
C LEU A 5 -48.82 -43.63 38.77
N ALA A 6 -47.89 -43.65 37.79
CA ALA A 6 -47.99 -43.76 36.32
C ALA A 6 -47.97 -42.41 35.55
N ALA A 7 -46.86 -41.95 34.97
CA ALA A 7 -46.00 -42.48 33.90
C ALA A 7 -46.38 -41.94 32.50
N ALA A 8 -45.32 -41.54 31.79
CA ALA A 8 -45.14 -41.49 30.34
C ALA A 8 -45.33 -40.14 29.60
N VAL A 9 -44.34 -39.93 28.73
CA VAL A 9 -44.29 -39.08 27.53
C VAL A 9 -43.93 -37.61 27.74
N MET A 10 -42.64 -37.30 27.60
CA MET A 10 -42.23 -36.06 26.94
C MET A 10 -41.03 -36.34 26.03
N VAL A 11 -41.37 -36.77 24.82
CA VAL A 11 -40.50 -36.80 23.65
C VAL A 11 -40.33 -35.36 23.14
N CYS A 12 -39.10 -35.04 22.73
CA CYS A 12 -38.71 -33.90 21.87
C CYS A 12 -38.92 -32.48 22.41
N PHE A 13 -37.89 -31.91 23.05
CA PHE A 13 -37.77 -30.46 23.23
C PHE A 13 -36.41 -29.90 22.76
N CYS A 14 -35.84 -30.45 21.68
CA CYS A 14 -34.57 -29.96 21.11
C CYS A 14 -34.72 -29.30 19.73
N ALA A 15 -35.94 -29.15 19.19
CA ALA A 15 -36.15 -28.58 17.85
C ALA A 15 -36.26 -27.04 17.83
N GLY A 16 -36.49 -26.38 18.96
CA GLY A 16 -36.73 -24.92 19.01
C GLY A 16 -35.47 -24.07 18.85
N ALA A 17 -34.37 -24.44 19.50
CA ALA A 17 -33.14 -23.63 19.52
C ALA A 17 -32.46 -23.54 18.15
N ALA A 18 -32.46 -24.62 17.37
CA ALA A 18 -31.88 -24.63 16.03
C ALA A 18 -32.75 -23.93 14.95
N ALA A 19 -34.04 -23.71 15.24
CA ALA A 19 -34.94 -22.99 14.34
C ALA A 19 -34.76 -21.47 14.48
N ASP A 20 -34.55 -20.99 15.71
CA ASP A 20 -34.39 -19.57 16.04
C ASP A 20 -33.10 -18.98 15.43
N GLU A 21 -31.97 -19.69 15.54
CA GLU A 21 -30.69 -19.28 14.92
C GLU A 21 -30.77 -19.20 13.38
N ARG A 22 -31.55 -20.08 12.75
CA ARG A 22 -31.75 -20.05 11.29
C ARG A 22 -32.60 -18.87 10.87
N GLN A 23 -33.64 -18.54 11.65
CA GLN A 23 -34.48 -17.37 11.42
C GLN A 23 -33.70 -16.07 11.58
N GLU A 24 -32.82 -15.97 12.59
CA GLU A 24 -31.97 -14.80 12.80
C GLU A 24 -30.97 -14.61 11.64
N LEU A 25 -30.35 -15.69 11.16
CA LEU A 25 -29.46 -15.64 9.99
C LEU A 25 -30.19 -15.24 8.70
N GLU A 26 -31.43 -15.70 8.50
CA GLU A 26 -32.26 -15.31 7.37
C GLU A 26 -32.69 -13.83 7.47
N ALA A 27 -33.04 -13.35 8.67
CA ALA A 27 -33.34 -11.95 8.91
C ALA A 27 -32.12 -11.05 8.65
N LEU A 28 -30.92 -11.47 9.05
CA LEU A 28 -29.66 -10.76 8.77
C LEU A 28 -29.36 -10.72 7.26
N ARG A 29 -29.57 -11.83 6.53
CA ARG A 29 -29.42 -11.88 5.07
C ARG A 29 -30.43 -10.98 4.35
N ALA A 30 -31.69 -10.98 4.78
CA ALA A 30 -32.71 -10.11 4.21
C ALA A 30 -32.40 -8.63 4.45
N THR A 31 -31.92 -8.29 5.66
CA THR A 31 -31.55 -6.92 6.03
C THR A 31 -30.36 -6.43 5.22
N THR A 32 -29.33 -7.27 5.04
CA THR A 32 -28.15 -6.93 4.23
C THR A 32 -28.48 -6.73 2.75
N LEU A 33 -29.34 -7.57 2.16
CA LEU A 33 -29.82 -7.38 0.78
C LEU A 33 -30.61 -6.07 0.62
N LYS A 34 -31.45 -5.73 1.59
CA LYS A 34 -32.21 -4.47 1.58
C LYS A 34 -31.28 -3.25 1.63
N LEU A 35 -30.21 -3.30 2.42
CA LEU A 35 -29.21 -2.23 2.47
C LEU A 35 -28.49 -2.06 1.13
N ILE A 36 -28.08 -3.15 0.47
CA ILE A 36 -27.46 -3.09 -0.85
C ILE A 36 -28.41 -2.44 -1.87
N GLN A 37 -29.70 -2.77 -1.80
CA GLN A 37 -30.70 -2.20 -2.71
C GLN A 37 -30.93 -0.70 -2.48
N VAL A 38 -30.87 -0.24 -1.22
CA VAL A 38 -30.89 1.19 -0.90
C VAL A 38 -29.67 1.90 -1.48
N LEU A 39 -28.46 1.33 -1.34
CA LEU A 39 -27.22 1.92 -1.88
C LEU A 39 -27.21 2.05 -3.41
N VAL A 40 -27.88 1.12 -4.10
CA VAL A 40 -28.08 1.21 -5.56
C VAL A 40 -29.10 2.30 -5.89
N THR A 41 -30.19 2.39 -5.14
CA THR A 41 -31.25 3.39 -5.37
C THR A 41 -30.74 4.82 -5.13
N GLU A 42 -29.85 5.00 -4.15
CA GLU A 42 -29.17 6.27 -3.87
C GLU A 42 -28.06 6.61 -4.89
N GLY A 43 -27.78 5.70 -5.84
CA GLY A 43 -26.80 5.92 -6.91
C GLY A 43 -25.33 5.79 -6.48
N VAL A 44 -25.07 5.38 -5.24
CA VAL A 44 -23.70 5.19 -4.70
C VAL A 44 -23.05 3.92 -5.27
N LEU A 45 -23.87 2.93 -5.66
CA LEU A 45 -23.41 1.64 -6.20
C LEU A 45 -24.09 1.32 -7.53
N SER A 46 -23.34 0.84 -8.53
CA SER A 46 -23.92 0.39 -9.79
C SER A 46 -24.57 -1.00 -9.67
N GLN A 47 -25.61 -1.26 -10.46
CA GLN A 47 -26.33 -2.55 -10.47
C GLN A 47 -25.39 -3.75 -10.69
N GLU A 48 -24.40 -3.59 -11.56
CA GLU A 48 -23.40 -4.61 -11.86
C GLU A 48 -22.52 -4.95 -10.65
N ARG A 49 -22.10 -3.92 -9.89
CA ARG A 49 -21.29 -4.09 -8.67
C ARG A 49 -22.10 -4.70 -7.54
N ALA A 50 -23.36 -4.32 -7.38
CA ALA A 50 -24.26 -4.94 -6.41
C ALA A 50 -24.43 -6.45 -6.66
N ASN A 51 -24.66 -6.84 -7.92
CA ASN A 51 -24.77 -8.25 -8.31
C ASN A 51 -23.47 -9.03 -8.08
N ALA A 52 -22.31 -8.41 -8.34
CA ALA A 52 -21.00 -9.02 -8.06
C ALA A 52 -20.79 -9.28 -6.56
N LEU A 53 -21.15 -8.33 -5.70
CA LEU A 53 -21.04 -8.47 -4.24
C LEU A 53 -21.97 -9.55 -3.68
N ILE A 54 -23.19 -9.67 -4.19
CA ILE A 54 -24.13 -10.73 -3.79
C ILE A 54 -23.56 -12.11 -4.18
N LYS A 55 -22.98 -12.21 -5.37
CA LYS A 55 -22.35 -13.45 -5.85
C LYS A 55 -21.12 -13.82 -5.02
N GLU A 56 -20.29 -12.85 -4.67
CA GLU A 56 -19.12 -13.05 -3.81
C GLU A 56 -19.53 -13.53 -2.42
N ALA A 57 -20.52 -12.86 -1.80
CA ALA A 57 -21.03 -13.22 -0.48
C ALA A 57 -21.68 -14.61 -0.43
N GLN A 58 -22.32 -15.07 -1.52
CA GLN A 58 -22.84 -16.44 -1.62
C GLN A 58 -21.74 -17.48 -1.85
N SER A 59 -20.62 -17.09 -2.46
CA SER A 59 -19.49 -17.97 -2.77
C SER A 59 -18.43 -18.06 -1.65
N ALA A 60 -18.41 -17.09 -0.74
CA ALA A 60 -17.47 -17.04 0.37
C ALA A 60 -17.88 -18.01 1.49
N SER A 61 -17.40 -19.26 1.42
CA SER A 61 -17.12 -20.00 2.66
C SER A 61 -16.04 -19.26 3.47
N PRO A 62 -16.13 -19.22 4.81
CA PRO A 62 -15.23 -18.41 5.62
C PRO A 62 -13.77 -18.80 5.34
N PRO A 63 -12.90 -17.85 4.95
CA PRO A 63 -11.49 -18.15 4.77
C PRO A 63 -10.84 -18.49 6.14
N PRO A 64 -9.90 -19.45 6.20
CA PRO A 64 -9.17 -19.71 7.43
C PRO A 64 -8.28 -18.51 7.76
N GLY A 65 -8.64 -17.81 8.84
CA GLY A 65 -7.76 -17.01 9.68
C GLY A 65 -6.89 -15.97 8.95
N GLU A 66 -7.49 -14.87 8.51
CA GLU A 66 -6.73 -13.65 8.25
C GLU A 66 -6.11 -13.18 9.58
N LYS A 67 -4.77 -13.23 9.68
CA LYS A 67 -4.08 -12.77 10.89
C LYS A 67 -4.40 -11.28 11.09
N PRO A 68 -4.90 -10.87 12.27
CA PRO A 68 -5.29 -9.49 12.50
C PRO A 68 -4.07 -8.57 12.29
N LYS A 69 -4.24 -7.55 11.45
CA LYS A 69 -3.27 -6.46 11.30
C LYS A 69 -2.95 -5.91 12.70
N PRO A 70 -1.68 -5.66 13.05
CA PRO A 70 -1.35 -5.17 14.38
C PRO A 70 -2.04 -3.83 14.62
N THR A 71 -3.09 -3.85 15.45
CA THR A 71 -3.79 -2.65 15.89
C THR A 71 -2.84 -1.87 16.80
N VAL A 72 -2.19 -0.84 16.26
CA VAL A 72 -1.37 0.09 17.04
C VAL A 72 -2.34 0.95 17.87
N ARG A 73 -2.52 0.57 19.14
CA ARG A 73 -3.29 1.36 20.10
C ARG A 73 -2.45 2.57 20.50
N VAL A 74 -2.70 3.70 19.85
CA VAL A 74 -2.10 4.97 20.25
C VAL A 74 -2.87 5.49 21.48
N PRO A 75 -2.20 5.70 22.63
CA PRO A 75 -2.84 6.33 23.77
C PRO A 75 -3.35 7.72 23.39
N TYR A 76 -4.57 8.05 23.81
CA TYR A 76 -5.10 9.39 23.62
C TYR A 76 -4.30 10.36 24.49
N VAL A 77 -3.48 11.19 23.84
CA VAL A 77 -2.81 12.30 24.51
C VAL A 77 -3.78 13.48 24.55
N PRO A 78 -4.14 14.00 25.74
CA PRO A 78 -4.97 15.19 25.87
C PRO A 78 -4.34 16.38 25.13
N GLN A 79 -5.19 17.27 24.61
CA GLN A 79 -4.75 18.38 23.79
C GLN A 79 -3.72 19.28 24.49
N VAL A 80 -3.90 19.52 25.79
CA VAL A 80 -2.99 20.30 26.64
C VAL A 80 -1.56 19.72 26.64
N VAL A 81 -1.44 18.39 26.74
CA VAL A 81 -0.14 17.71 26.75
C VAL A 81 0.51 17.77 25.36
N LYS A 82 -0.28 17.68 24.29
CA LYS A 82 0.26 17.85 22.93
C LYS A 82 0.82 19.25 22.71
N ASP A 83 0.14 20.26 23.22
CA ASP A 83 0.55 21.65 23.04
C ASP A 83 1.78 21.96 23.89
N GLN A 84 1.84 21.44 25.12
CA GLN A 84 3.06 21.49 25.94
C GLN A 84 4.27 20.79 25.28
N ILE A 85 4.09 19.56 24.75
CA ILE A 85 5.16 18.83 24.05
C ILE A 85 5.61 19.60 22.81
N LYS A 86 4.72 20.26 22.07
CA LYS A 86 5.10 21.06 20.90
C LYS A 86 5.93 22.27 21.32
N ASP A 87 5.56 22.92 22.41
CA ASP A 87 6.27 24.10 22.89
C ASP A 87 7.68 23.72 23.35
N GLU A 88 7.81 22.66 24.17
CA GLU A 88 9.09 22.09 24.60
C GLU A 88 9.95 21.64 23.40
N LEU A 89 9.36 20.92 22.43
CA LEU A 89 10.08 20.45 21.25
C LEU A 89 10.53 21.61 20.35
N ARG A 90 9.74 22.69 20.24
CA ARG A 90 10.17 23.89 19.51
C ARG A 90 11.37 24.53 20.19
N GLU A 91 11.36 24.65 21.51
CA GLU A 91 12.49 25.20 22.26
C GLU A 91 13.75 24.32 22.11
N GLU A 92 13.61 22.99 22.23
CA GLU A 92 14.72 22.05 22.04
C GLU A 92 15.29 22.08 20.62
N VAL A 93 14.44 22.13 19.59
CA VAL A 93 14.89 22.20 18.19
C VAL A 93 15.53 23.55 17.91
N LEU A 94 15.04 24.66 18.47
CA LEU A 94 15.69 25.96 18.34
C LEU A 94 17.04 26.00 19.06
N ALA A 95 17.14 25.38 20.23
CA ALA A 95 18.40 25.24 20.97
C ALA A 95 19.42 24.39 20.18
N LYS A 96 19.02 23.21 19.69
CA LYS A 96 19.87 22.37 18.83
C LYS A 96 20.22 23.04 17.50
N ALA A 97 19.28 23.72 16.87
CA ALA A 97 19.54 24.47 15.64
C ALA A 97 20.55 25.61 15.86
N LYS A 98 20.59 26.20 17.06
CA LYS A 98 21.58 27.20 17.47
C LYS A 98 22.94 26.58 17.80
N GLU A 99 22.96 25.44 18.48
CA GLU A 99 24.19 24.68 18.79
C GLU A 99 24.84 24.10 17.52
N GLU A 100 24.04 23.45 16.68
CA GLU A 100 24.47 22.81 15.44
C GLU A 100 24.46 23.77 14.24
N ARG A 101 24.08 25.03 14.47
CA ARG A 101 24.02 26.14 13.50
C ARG A 101 23.33 25.72 12.20
N TRP A 102 22.16 25.09 12.31
CA TRP A 102 21.43 24.50 11.18
C TRP A 102 20.72 25.53 10.30
N ALA A 103 20.58 26.80 10.72
CA ALA A 103 19.93 27.84 9.93
C ALA A 103 20.26 29.28 10.39
N GLU A 104 21.49 29.57 10.79
CA GLU A 104 21.88 30.98 11.04
C GLU A 104 22.20 31.68 9.70
N PRO A 105 21.66 32.89 9.45
CA PRO A 105 22.12 33.74 8.36
C PRO A 105 23.63 33.97 8.51
N GLY A 106 24.43 33.49 7.57
CA GLY A 106 25.91 33.50 7.65
C GLY A 106 26.59 32.13 7.84
N ARG A 107 25.85 31.01 7.81
CA ARG A 107 26.43 29.65 7.78
C ARG A 107 27.29 29.43 6.52
N LEU A 108 26.81 29.97 5.41
CA LEU A 108 27.54 30.02 4.15
C LEU A 108 28.17 31.41 4.02
N PRO A 109 29.38 31.52 3.46
CA PRO A 109 29.91 32.82 3.10
C PRO A 109 28.90 33.59 2.23
N GLU A 110 28.84 34.90 2.36
CA GLU A 110 27.96 35.79 1.57
C GLU A 110 28.00 35.53 0.05
N TRP A 111 29.10 34.99 -0.48
CA TRP A 111 29.22 34.63 -1.89
C TRP A 111 28.49 33.34 -2.26
N ALA A 112 28.33 32.39 -1.35
CA ALA A 112 27.69 31.10 -1.60
C ALA A 112 26.16 31.21 -1.64
N ASP A 113 25.57 32.08 -0.82
CA ASP A 113 24.14 32.40 -0.87
C ASP A 113 23.74 33.13 -2.18
N ARG A 114 24.72 33.71 -2.90
CA ARG A 114 24.53 34.37 -4.20
C ARG A 114 24.65 33.41 -5.39
N ILE A 115 25.10 32.17 -5.15
CA ILE A 115 25.28 31.18 -6.22
C ILE A 115 24.00 30.34 -6.33
N THR A 116 23.28 30.54 -7.43
CA THR A 116 22.19 29.64 -7.83
C THR A 116 22.72 28.70 -8.90
N ILE A 117 22.86 27.41 -8.56
CA ILE A 117 23.26 26.39 -9.54
C ILE A 117 22.00 25.88 -10.23
N SER A 118 21.90 26.12 -11.53
CA SER A 118 20.85 25.58 -12.40
C SER A 118 21.51 24.92 -13.58
N GLY A 119 21.05 23.73 -13.94
CA GLY A 119 21.66 22.97 -15.02
C GLY A 119 20.97 21.64 -15.30
N ASP A 120 21.34 21.04 -16.43
CA ASP A 120 20.87 19.71 -16.85
C ASP A 120 21.98 18.69 -16.63
N LEU A 121 21.71 17.67 -15.82
CA LEU A 121 22.61 16.52 -15.64
C LEU A 121 22.03 15.31 -16.38
N ARG A 122 22.74 14.85 -17.42
CA ARG A 122 22.39 13.66 -18.16
C ARG A 122 23.41 12.56 -17.99
N LEU A 123 22.91 11.42 -17.54
CA LEU A 123 23.65 10.17 -17.44
C LEU A 123 23.20 9.23 -18.56
N ARG A 124 24.17 8.63 -19.28
CA ARG A 124 23.88 7.61 -20.29
C ARG A 124 24.83 6.44 -20.15
N LEU A 125 24.25 5.27 -19.95
CA LEU A 125 24.92 3.99 -20.07
C LEU A 125 24.66 3.40 -21.46
N GLN A 126 25.69 2.84 -22.06
CA GLN A 126 25.56 2.11 -23.31
C GLN A 126 26.48 0.89 -23.27
N ARG A 127 25.93 -0.26 -23.65
CA ARG A 127 26.66 -1.51 -23.80
C ARG A 127 26.47 -1.98 -25.23
N ASP A 128 27.56 -2.09 -25.96
CA ASP A 128 27.60 -2.72 -27.26
C ASP A 128 28.15 -4.14 -27.02
N ILE A 129 27.32 -5.16 -27.27
CA ILE A 129 27.71 -6.58 -27.14
C ILE A 129 27.80 -7.14 -28.54
N LEU A 130 28.95 -7.71 -28.88
CA LEU A 130 29.32 -8.12 -30.23
C LEU A 130 29.67 -9.61 -30.24
N ASP A 131 29.35 -10.29 -31.34
CA ASP A 131 29.72 -11.69 -31.52
C ASP A 131 31.19 -11.79 -31.94
N LYS A 132 31.92 -12.74 -31.33
CA LYS A 132 33.32 -13.02 -31.66
C LYS A 132 33.49 -13.53 -33.09
N ASN A 133 32.44 -14.10 -33.67
CA ASN A 133 32.42 -14.61 -35.04
C ASN A 133 32.01 -13.54 -36.07
N ASN A 134 31.84 -12.28 -35.66
CA ASN A 134 31.61 -11.19 -36.60
C ASN A 134 32.80 -11.04 -37.56
N VAL A 135 32.49 -10.62 -38.79
CA VAL A 135 33.50 -10.35 -39.81
C VAL A 135 34.51 -9.32 -39.29
N PRO A 136 35.83 -9.56 -39.40
CA PRO A 136 36.83 -8.62 -38.89
C PRO A 136 36.67 -7.24 -39.54
N ALA A 137 36.82 -6.20 -38.72
CA ALA A 137 36.64 -4.81 -39.15
C ALA A 137 37.44 -4.43 -40.41
N ALA A 138 38.63 -5.03 -40.61
CA ALA A 138 39.47 -4.81 -41.79
C ALA A 138 38.76 -5.16 -43.13
N PHE A 139 37.95 -6.21 -43.17
CA PHE A 139 37.20 -6.58 -44.39
C PHE A 139 36.10 -5.56 -44.71
N LEU A 140 35.47 -4.99 -43.69
CA LEU A 140 34.46 -3.95 -43.85
C LEU A 140 35.10 -2.62 -44.26
N GLN A 141 36.29 -2.30 -43.73
CA GLN A 141 37.06 -1.14 -44.14
C GLN A 141 37.51 -1.23 -45.60
N ALA A 142 37.92 -2.42 -46.06
CA ALA A 142 38.27 -2.66 -47.46
C ALA A 142 37.08 -2.45 -48.42
N THR A 143 35.83 -2.58 -47.94
CA THR A 143 34.61 -2.27 -48.70
C THR A 143 34.13 -0.83 -48.52
N GLY A 144 34.92 0.03 -47.87
CA GLY A 144 34.65 1.45 -47.67
C GLY A 144 33.87 1.80 -46.40
N GLN A 145 33.61 0.84 -45.51
CA GLN A 145 32.92 1.11 -44.24
C GLN A 145 33.91 1.55 -43.15
N ASN A 146 33.72 2.74 -42.57
CA ASN A 146 34.56 3.23 -41.47
C ASN A 146 34.12 2.65 -40.12
N ILE A 147 34.37 1.35 -39.93
CA ILE A 147 34.08 0.62 -38.69
C ILE A 147 35.40 0.11 -38.13
N THR A 148 35.71 0.44 -36.88
CA THR A 148 36.99 0.08 -36.26
C THR A 148 36.94 -1.19 -35.41
N ASN A 149 35.75 -1.66 -35.02
CA ASN A 149 35.58 -2.83 -34.17
C ASN A 149 34.23 -3.51 -34.45
N THR A 150 34.26 -4.84 -34.57
CA THR A 150 33.09 -5.69 -34.79
C THR A 150 33.03 -6.89 -33.86
N THR A 151 34.07 -7.17 -33.07
CA THR A 151 34.20 -8.41 -32.29
C THR A 151 34.37 -8.18 -30.80
N GLU A 152 34.81 -6.99 -30.37
CA GLU A 152 35.06 -6.68 -28.97
C GLU A 152 33.89 -5.91 -28.34
N ASP A 153 33.37 -6.41 -27.23
CA ASP A 153 32.34 -5.72 -26.45
C ASP A 153 32.82 -4.34 -25.98
N ARG A 154 31.90 -3.36 -25.96
CA ARG A 154 32.22 -2.00 -25.54
C ARG A 154 31.17 -1.42 -24.61
N ASN A 155 31.60 -1.12 -23.39
CA ASN A 155 30.77 -0.45 -22.38
C ASN A 155 31.17 1.02 -22.26
N ARG A 156 30.20 1.92 -22.27
CA ARG A 156 30.40 3.38 -22.17
C ARG A 156 29.46 3.98 -21.14
N LEU A 157 30.04 4.73 -20.21
CA LEU A 157 29.36 5.70 -19.36
C LEU A 157 29.62 7.10 -19.92
N ARG A 158 28.56 7.83 -20.20
CA ARG A 158 28.63 9.23 -20.64
C ARG A 158 27.91 10.10 -19.64
N ILE A 159 28.59 11.16 -19.21
CA ILE A 159 28.07 12.19 -18.32
C ILE A 159 28.08 13.49 -19.09
N ARG A 160 26.97 14.21 -19.06
CA ARG A 160 26.87 15.57 -19.60
C ARG A 160 26.23 16.45 -18.54
N ALA A 161 26.92 17.53 -18.19
CA ALA A 161 26.38 18.64 -17.43
C ALA A 161 26.26 19.84 -18.36
N ARG A 162 25.21 20.65 -18.20
CA ARG A 162 24.97 21.91 -18.91
C ARG A 162 24.58 22.98 -17.92
#